data_AF-A0A843G8E0-F1
#
_entry.id   AF-A0A843G8E0-F1
#
_cell.length_a   1.000
_cell.length_b   1.000
_cell.length_c   1.000
_cell.angle_alpha   90.00
_cell.angle_beta   90.00
_cell.angle_gamma   90.00
#
_symmetry.space_group_name_H-M   'P 1'
#
loop_
_entity.id
_entity.type
_entity.pdbx_description
1 polymer ?
#
loop_
_entity_poly.entity_id
_entity_poly.type
_entity_poly.pdbx_seq_one_letter_code
_entity_poly.pdbx_strand_id
1 'polypeptide(L)'
;VFTCFFSSIFITNDVSLIIFVPFTLLALRKVDSLDLAIFAVSLETIAANVGCMVLPIGAPHNIVMYTVSHIPFESFFLLLLPYIIVSVIFLIILSFFIPRDDVNLPKMSSIEIERKDFVKRVFLGVDYFLLLTFIALFILIGNLENIPFFNSLFSKMIIGNEVIWGVLASQVISNVPAAILLSGFSANYEAIIVGINIGGLGTLIASMANLISYKILVREFNDFKSRYLIVFTVLNIALLLILLAVYVLTN
;
A
#
# COMPACT_ATOMS: atom_id res chain seq x y z
N VAL A 1 -13.60 2.68 -4.56
CA VAL A 1 -12.98 1.36 -4.23
C VAL A 1 -12.44 0.61 -5.46
N PHE A 2 -13.24 -0.11 -6.26
CA PHE A 2 -12.69 -0.96 -7.34
C PHE A 2 -11.98 -0.20 -8.47
N THR A 3 -12.43 1.02 -8.80
CA THR A 3 -11.68 1.89 -9.71
C THR A 3 -10.27 2.17 -9.18
N CYS A 4 -10.13 2.39 -7.88
CA CYS A 4 -8.84 2.58 -7.22
C CYS A 4 -7.98 1.31 -7.28
N PHE A 5 -8.58 0.13 -7.03
CA PHE A 5 -7.92 -1.17 -7.21
C PHE A 5 -7.34 -1.31 -8.63
N PHE A 6 -8.18 -1.18 -9.66
CA PHE A 6 -7.74 -1.39 -11.04
C PHE A 6 -6.72 -0.33 -11.50
N SER A 7 -6.87 0.92 -11.08
CA SER A 7 -5.88 1.96 -11.40
C SER A 7 -4.53 1.69 -10.74
N SER A 8 -4.51 1.24 -9.48
CA SER A 8 -3.26 1.01 -8.73
C SER A 8 -2.36 -0.06 -9.33
N ILE A 9 -2.93 -0.97 -10.14
CA ILE A 9 -2.19 -1.95 -10.94
C ILE A 9 -1.19 -1.26 -11.88
N PHE A 10 -1.58 -0.12 -12.47
CA PHE A 10 -0.82 0.53 -13.55
C PHE A 10 -0.09 1.79 -13.11
N ILE A 11 -0.70 2.62 -12.26
CA ILE A 11 -0.16 3.95 -11.90
C ILE A 11 0.44 4.01 -10.51
N THR A 12 0.50 2.90 -9.79
CA THR A 12 0.87 2.74 -8.37
C THR A 12 -0.23 3.08 -7.36
N ASN A 13 -0.13 2.46 -6.18
CA ASN A 13 -1.03 2.65 -5.05
C ASN A 13 -1.05 4.10 -4.55
N ASP A 14 0.12 4.74 -4.40
CA ASP A 14 0.25 6.10 -3.89
C ASP A 14 -0.45 7.12 -4.80
N VAL A 15 -0.15 7.07 -6.10
CA VAL A 15 -0.73 7.96 -7.11
C VAL A 15 -2.24 7.72 -7.22
N SER A 16 -2.68 6.47 -7.16
CA SER A 16 -4.11 6.13 -7.19
C SER A 16 -4.85 6.77 -6.02
N LEU A 17 -4.31 6.73 -4.80
CA LEU A 17 -4.96 7.34 -3.64
C LEU A 17 -4.98 8.87 -3.71
N ILE A 18 -3.92 9.49 -4.23
CA ILE A 18 -3.88 10.95 -4.46
C ILE A 18 -5.01 11.39 -5.42
N ILE A 19 -5.37 10.56 -6.40
CA ILE A 19 -6.43 10.85 -7.35
C ILE A 19 -7.82 10.53 -6.77
N PHE A 20 -8.00 9.31 -6.27
CA PHE A 20 -9.33 8.80 -5.96
C PHE A 20 -9.85 9.21 -4.59
N VAL A 21 -9.00 9.36 -3.57
CA VAL A 21 -9.49 9.76 -2.23
C VAL A 21 -10.15 11.15 -2.27
N PRO A 22 -9.53 12.21 -2.83
CA PRO A 22 -10.20 13.51 -2.94
C PRO A 22 -11.47 13.44 -3.78
N PHE A 23 -11.45 12.68 -4.88
CA PHE A 23 -12.62 12.48 -5.73
C PHE A 23 -13.78 11.85 -4.97
N THR A 24 -13.52 10.80 -4.20
CA THR A 24 -14.51 10.10 -3.37
C THR A 24 -15.08 11.04 -2.30
N LEU A 25 -14.23 11.83 -1.63
CA LEU A 25 -14.70 12.82 -0.65
C LEU A 25 -15.60 13.89 -1.28
N LEU A 26 -15.23 14.39 -2.47
CA LEU A 26 -16.03 15.36 -3.22
C LEU A 26 -17.38 14.76 -3.68
N ALA A 27 -17.37 13.50 -4.13
CA ALA A 27 -18.58 12.79 -4.53
C ALA A 27 -19.52 12.59 -3.33
N LEU A 28 -19.01 12.11 -2.20
CA LEU A 28 -19.81 11.90 -1.00
C LEU A 28 -20.36 13.21 -0.43
N ARG A 29 -19.59 14.30 -0.49
CA ARG A 29 -20.06 15.64 -0.09
C ARG A 29 -21.22 16.14 -0.95
N LYS A 30 -21.17 15.87 -2.26
CA LYS A 30 -22.22 16.25 -3.21
C LYS A 30 -23.55 15.53 -2.99
N VAL A 31 -23.50 14.38 -2.32
CA VAL A 31 -24.65 13.50 -2.05
C VAL A 31 -25.00 13.50 -0.56
N ASP A 32 -24.39 14.41 0.22
CA ASP A 32 -24.58 14.56 1.66
C ASP A 32 -24.39 13.25 2.46
N SER A 33 -23.49 12.38 1.99
CA SER A 33 -23.25 11.03 2.53
C SER A 33 -21.85 10.90 3.14
N LEU A 34 -21.38 11.95 3.83
CA LEU A 34 -20.03 11.99 4.41
C LEU A 34 -19.80 10.95 5.50
N ASP A 35 -20.86 10.39 6.09
CA ASP A 35 -20.78 9.29 7.05
C ASP A 35 -20.08 8.05 6.47
N LEU A 36 -20.16 7.87 5.15
CA LEU A 36 -19.50 6.78 4.43
C LEU A 36 -18.03 7.06 4.10
N ALA A 37 -17.55 8.30 4.27
CA ALA A 37 -16.21 8.71 3.83
C ALA A 37 -15.11 7.89 4.49
N ILE A 38 -15.21 7.67 5.79
CA ILE A 38 -14.21 6.90 6.55
C ILE A 38 -14.12 5.48 6.02
N PHE A 39 -15.28 4.83 5.82
CA PHE A 39 -15.33 3.46 5.35
C PHE A 39 -14.86 3.35 3.90
N ALA A 40 -15.34 4.23 3.01
CA ALA A 40 -14.96 4.26 1.60
C ALA A 40 -13.45 4.48 1.41
N VAL A 41 -12.86 5.45 2.12
CA VAL A 41 -11.42 5.74 2.03
C VAL A 41 -10.58 4.61 2.63
N SER A 42 -11.06 3.95 3.69
CA SER A 42 -10.39 2.76 4.26
C SER A 42 -10.36 1.62 3.23
N LEU A 43 -11.50 1.34 2.58
CA LEU A 43 -11.58 0.33 1.52
C LEU A 43 -10.77 0.71 0.28
N GLU A 44 -10.70 1.99 -0.08
CA GLU A 44 -9.84 2.47 -1.18
C GLU A 44 -8.36 2.27 -0.89
N THR A 45 -7.95 2.49 0.36
CA THR A 45 -6.56 2.27 0.78
C THR A 45 -6.20 0.79 0.68
N ILE A 46 -7.07 -0.10 1.17
CA ILE A 46 -6.89 -1.55 1.01
C ILE A 46 -6.87 -1.91 -0.48
N ALA A 47 -7.83 -1.42 -1.26
CA ALA A 47 -7.93 -1.66 -2.70
C ALA A 47 -6.65 -1.24 -3.45
N ALA A 48 -6.07 -0.09 -3.12
CA ALA A 48 -4.83 0.37 -3.75
C ALA A 48 -3.63 -0.52 -3.39
N ASN A 49 -3.49 -0.91 -2.11
CA ASN A 49 -2.41 -1.80 -1.68
C ASN A 49 -2.55 -3.24 -2.20
N VAL A 50 -3.78 -3.72 -2.42
CA VAL A 50 -4.01 -5.04 -3.01
C VAL A 50 -3.80 -4.99 -4.53
N GLY A 51 -4.28 -3.94 -5.19
CA GLY A 51 -4.12 -3.82 -6.65
C GLY A 51 -2.65 -3.71 -7.08
N CYS A 52 -1.79 -3.08 -6.28
CA CYS A 52 -0.36 -3.03 -6.58
C CYS A 52 0.38 -4.39 -6.47
N MET A 53 -0.27 -5.43 -5.94
CA MET A 53 0.28 -6.79 -5.90
C MET A 53 0.19 -7.50 -7.26
N VAL A 54 -0.65 -7.02 -8.19
CA VAL A 54 -0.90 -7.67 -9.48
C VAL A 54 0.31 -7.58 -10.40
N LEU A 55 0.98 -6.42 -10.45
CA LEU A 55 2.13 -6.18 -11.31
C LEU A 55 3.33 -5.68 -10.50
N PRO A 56 4.57 -6.04 -10.89
CA PRO A 56 5.77 -5.50 -10.25
C PRO A 56 5.82 -3.97 -10.23
N ILE A 57 5.37 -3.32 -11.32
CA ILE A 57 5.34 -1.85 -11.45
C ILE A 57 4.34 -1.17 -10.50
N GLY A 58 3.41 -1.93 -9.92
CA GLY A 58 2.33 -1.38 -9.08
C GLY A 58 2.82 -0.73 -7.79
N ALA A 59 4.01 -1.07 -7.29
CA ALA A 59 4.56 -0.42 -6.10
C ALA A 59 6.10 -0.47 -6.06
N PRO A 60 6.77 0.53 -5.45
CA PRO A 60 8.23 0.59 -5.41
C PRO A 60 8.89 -0.65 -4.77
N HIS A 61 8.30 -1.21 -3.71
CA HIS A 61 8.83 -2.41 -3.06
C HIS A 61 8.79 -3.64 -3.98
N ASN A 62 7.74 -3.76 -4.81
CA ASN A 62 7.62 -4.83 -5.80
C ASN A 62 8.62 -4.66 -6.95
N ILE A 63 8.87 -3.41 -7.38
CA ILE A 63 9.93 -3.12 -8.36
C ILE A 63 11.28 -3.56 -7.82
N VAL A 64 11.63 -3.15 -6.59
CA VAL A 64 12.91 -3.52 -5.96
C VAL A 64 13.05 -5.05 -5.91
N MET A 65 12.07 -5.76 -5.35
CA MET A 65 12.14 -7.21 -5.27
C MET A 65 12.21 -7.90 -6.63
N TYR A 66 11.45 -7.43 -7.62
CA TYR A 66 11.47 -7.98 -8.97
C TYR A 66 12.84 -7.78 -9.65
N THR A 67 13.47 -6.61 -9.44
CA THR A 67 14.79 -6.32 -10.01
C THR A 67 15.92 -7.17 -9.41
N VAL A 68 15.87 -7.47 -8.11
CA VAL A 68 16.93 -8.26 -7.43
C VAL A 68 16.69 -9.77 -7.50
N SER A 69 15.43 -10.20 -7.58
CA SER A 69 15.09 -11.63 -7.59
C SER A 69 15.18 -12.29 -8.96
N HIS A 70 15.10 -11.50 -10.05
CA HIS A 70 15.07 -11.98 -11.43
C HIS A 70 14.01 -13.05 -11.71
N ILE A 71 12.96 -13.14 -10.88
CA ILE A 71 11.86 -14.08 -11.11
C ILE A 71 11.05 -13.65 -12.34
N PRO A 72 10.54 -14.60 -13.15
CA PRO A 72 9.67 -14.26 -14.26
C PRO A 72 8.34 -13.70 -13.74
N PHE A 73 7.72 -12.86 -14.56
CA PHE A 73 6.46 -12.20 -14.21
C PHE A 73 5.36 -13.18 -13.79
N GLU A 74 5.26 -14.33 -14.46
CA GLU A 74 4.26 -15.35 -14.18
C GLU A 74 4.43 -15.91 -12.77
N SER A 75 5.68 -16.14 -12.33
CA SER A 75 5.96 -16.62 -10.97
C SER A 75 5.63 -15.55 -9.94
N PHE A 76 5.99 -14.29 -10.19
CA PHE A 76 5.60 -13.17 -9.33
C PHE A 76 4.07 -13.07 -9.17
N PHE A 77 3.33 -13.12 -10.28
CA PHE A 77 1.87 -13.00 -10.28
C PHE A 77 1.22 -14.20 -9.58
N LEU A 78 1.63 -15.43 -9.90
CA LEU A 78 1.08 -16.64 -9.28
C LEU A 78 1.39 -16.73 -7.79
N LEU A 79 2.57 -16.26 -7.37
CA LEU A 79 2.95 -16.17 -5.97
C LEU A 79 1.99 -15.28 -5.17
N LEU A 80 1.58 -14.13 -5.72
CA LEU A 80 0.71 -13.17 -5.05
C LEU A 80 -0.79 -13.41 -5.27
N LEU A 81 -1.15 -14.20 -6.29
CA LEU A 81 -2.52 -14.49 -6.70
C LEU A 81 -3.46 -14.94 -5.56
N PRO A 82 -3.10 -15.90 -4.68
CA PRO A 82 -4.01 -16.32 -3.61
C PRO A 82 -4.37 -15.17 -2.67
N TYR A 83 -3.41 -14.29 -2.36
CA TYR A 83 -3.63 -13.13 -1.49
C TYR A 83 -4.49 -12.07 -2.18
N ILE A 84 -4.30 -11.85 -3.48
CA ILE A 84 -5.11 -10.93 -4.29
C ILE A 84 -6.56 -11.41 -4.31
N ILE A 85 -6.81 -12.70 -4.59
CA ILE A 85 -8.16 -13.26 -4.67
C ILE A 85 -8.88 -13.09 -3.32
N VAL A 86 -8.25 -13.49 -2.22
CA VAL A 86 -8.85 -13.39 -0.88
C VAL A 86 -9.13 -11.93 -0.51
N SER A 87 -8.22 -11.02 -0.85
CA SER A 87 -8.40 -9.59 -0.60
C SER A 87 -9.52 -8.98 -1.44
N VAL A 88 -9.66 -9.38 -2.71
CA VAL A 88 -10.76 -8.94 -3.57
C VAL A 88 -12.10 -9.45 -3.04
N ILE A 89 -12.18 -10.72 -2.60
CA ILE A 89 -13.37 -11.27 -1.96
C ILE A 89 -13.71 -10.47 -0.69
N PHE A 90 -12.72 -10.17 0.15
CA PHE A 90 -12.89 -9.34 1.33
C PHE A 90 -13.46 -7.95 0.98
N LEU A 91 -12.92 -7.29 -0.04
CA LEU A 91 -13.43 -5.99 -0.53
C LEU A 91 -14.86 -6.09 -1.07
N ILE A 92 -15.19 -7.16 -1.80
CA ILE A 92 -16.55 -7.41 -2.32
C ILE A 92 -17.53 -7.57 -1.14
N ILE A 93 -17.18 -8.40 -0.15
CA ILE A 93 -18.01 -8.63 1.04
C ILE A 93 -18.27 -7.31 1.77
N LEU A 94 -17.23 -6.51 2.02
CA LEU A 94 -17.38 -5.23 2.70
C LEU A 94 -18.17 -4.20 1.88
N SER A 95 -18.10 -4.27 0.55
CA SER A 95 -18.86 -3.38 -0.33
C SER A 95 -20.38 -3.62 -0.24
N PHE A 96 -20.83 -4.80 0.18
CA PHE A 96 -22.26 -5.05 0.41
C PHE A 96 -22.83 -4.33 1.64
N PHE A 97 -21.98 -3.87 2.57
CA PHE A 97 -22.40 -3.08 3.74
C PHE A 97 -22.59 -1.59 3.41
N ILE A 98 -22.25 -1.15 2.19
CA ILE A 98 -22.48 0.21 1.74
C ILE A 98 -23.95 0.34 1.33
N PRO A 99 -24.71 1.27 1.94
CA PRO A 99 -26.10 1.53 1.56
C PRO A 99 -26.22 1.82 0.07
N ARG A 100 -27.23 1.23 -0.57
CA ARG A 100 -27.57 1.47 -1.97
C ARG A 100 -28.65 2.55 -2.03
N ASP A 101 -28.25 3.78 -1.76
CA ASP A 101 -29.14 4.93 -1.87
C ASP A 101 -29.14 5.45 -3.32
N ASP A 102 -30.31 5.87 -3.81
CA ASP A 102 -30.42 6.48 -5.13
C ASP A 102 -29.73 7.85 -5.13
N VAL A 103 -28.61 7.92 -5.84
CA VAL A 103 -27.79 9.13 -5.92
C VAL A 103 -28.20 9.97 -7.12
N ASN A 104 -28.70 11.17 -6.87
CA ASN A 104 -28.83 12.19 -7.92
C ASN A 104 -27.45 12.77 -8.25
N LEU A 105 -26.89 12.33 -9.37
CA LEU A 105 -25.58 12.80 -9.84
C LEU A 105 -25.67 14.29 -10.25
N PRO A 106 -24.92 15.21 -9.61
CA PRO A 106 -24.83 16.56 -10.10
C PRO A 106 -24.13 16.57 -11.46
N LYS A 107 -24.58 17.44 -12.37
CA LYS A 107 -23.97 17.60 -13.71
C LYS A 107 -22.47 17.82 -13.58
N MET A 108 -21.68 16.97 -14.25
CA MET A 108 -20.24 17.15 -14.37
C MET A 108 -19.95 18.39 -15.20
N SER A 109 -19.45 19.43 -14.56
CA SER A 109 -18.85 20.58 -15.26
C SER A 109 -17.50 20.15 -15.84
N SER A 110 -17.20 20.60 -17.06
CA SER A 110 -15.86 20.47 -17.64
C SER A 110 -14.85 21.13 -16.70
N ILE A 111 -13.90 20.34 -16.20
CA ILE A 111 -12.77 20.86 -15.43
C ILE A 111 -11.76 21.39 -16.45
N GLU A 112 -11.50 22.68 -16.45
CA GLU A 112 -10.39 23.24 -17.21
C GLU A 112 -9.08 22.81 -16.56
N ILE A 113 -8.32 21.97 -17.26
CA ILE A 113 -6.99 21.53 -16.80
C ILE A 113 -6.01 22.65 -17.06
N GLU A 114 -5.68 23.42 -16.02
CA GLU A 114 -4.71 24.49 -16.11
C GLU A 114 -3.28 23.93 -16.24
N ARG A 115 -2.81 23.79 -17.50
CA ARG A 115 -1.49 23.20 -17.82
C ARG A 115 -0.31 24.15 -17.58
N LYS A 116 -0.57 25.42 -17.31
CA LYS A 116 0.47 26.43 -17.12
C LYS A 116 1.34 26.06 -15.92
N ASP A 117 2.65 26.08 -16.09
CA ASP A 117 3.65 25.72 -15.07
C ASP A 117 3.56 24.28 -14.52
N PHE A 118 2.87 23.35 -15.20
CA PHE A 118 2.73 21.96 -14.76
C PHE A 118 4.08 21.30 -14.46
N VAL A 119 5.02 21.35 -15.41
CA VAL A 119 6.36 20.75 -15.24
C VAL A 119 7.09 21.37 -14.05
N LYS A 120 7.03 22.70 -13.92
CA LYS A 120 7.68 23.42 -12.82
C LYS A 120 7.07 23.04 -11.46
N ARG A 121 5.74 22.91 -11.37
CA ARG A 121 5.04 22.46 -10.16
C ARG A 121 5.35 21.01 -9.81
N VAL A 122 5.47 20.13 -10.81
CA VAL A 122 5.85 18.72 -10.60
C VAL A 122 7.25 18.66 -10.01
N PHE A 123 8.25 19.28 -10.63
CA PHE A 123 9.64 19.26 -10.12
C PHE A 123 9.77 19.94 -8.74
N LEU A 124 9.12 21.08 -8.52
CA LEU A 124 9.14 21.74 -7.19
C LEU A 124 8.34 20.99 -6.12
N GLY A 125 7.38 20.16 -6.52
CA GLY A 125 6.56 19.35 -5.63
C GLY A 125 7.17 18.00 -5.23
N VAL A 126 8.31 17.62 -5.84
CA VAL A 126 9.04 16.42 -5.44
C VAL A 126 9.59 16.62 -4.02
N ASP A 127 9.31 15.66 -3.14
CA ASP A 127 9.92 15.62 -1.81
C ASP A 127 11.36 15.09 -1.93
N TYR A 128 12.29 16.00 -2.23
CA TYR A 128 13.71 15.67 -2.37
C TYR A 128 14.33 15.12 -1.08
N PHE A 129 13.77 15.46 0.10
CA PHE A 129 14.23 14.92 1.37
C PHE A 129 13.85 13.44 1.50
N LEU A 130 12.64 13.06 1.06
CA LEU A 130 12.25 11.64 0.96
C LEU A 130 13.15 10.87 0.00
N LEU A 131 13.46 11.43 -1.18
CA LEU A 131 14.38 10.80 -2.12
C LEU A 131 15.78 10.60 -1.51
N LEU A 132 16.30 11.63 -0.84
CA LEU A 132 17.56 11.55 -0.11
C LEU A 132 17.53 10.48 1.00
N THR A 133 16.40 10.36 1.70
CA THR A 133 16.20 9.34 2.73
C THR A 133 16.27 7.93 2.14
N PHE A 134 15.66 7.70 0.98
CA PHE A 134 15.79 6.41 0.29
C PHE A 134 17.25 6.12 -0.09
N ILE A 135 17.97 7.09 -0.66
CA ILE A 135 19.40 6.95 -0.99
C ILE A 135 20.21 6.60 0.25
N ALA A 136 20.01 7.33 1.36
CA ALA A 136 20.70 7.08 2.62
C ALA A 136 20.37 5.70 3.19
N LEU A 137 19.12 5.24 3.06
CA LEU A 137 18.68 3.92 3.50
C LEU A 137 19.36 2.80 2.70
N PHE A 138 19.46 2.93 1.38
CA PHE A 138 20.21 1.98 0.54
C PHE A 138 21.69 1.89 0.94
N ILE A 139 22.34 3.04 1.17
CA ILE A 139 23.74 3.09 1.62
C ILE A 139 23.88 2.47 3.01
N LEU A 140 22.97 2.76 3.92
CA LEU A 140 22.98 2.23 5.28
C LEU A 140 22.85 0.71 5.27
N ILE A 141 21.86 0.17 4.56
CA ILE A 141 21.59 -1.27 4.49
C ILE A 141 22.75 -2.01 3.82
N GLY A 142 23.27 -1.48 2.71
CA GLY A 142 24.44 -2.04 2.04
C GLY A 142 25.67 -2.07 2.95
N ASN A 143 25.91 -1.04 3.78
CA ASN A 143 27.00 -1.09 4.76
C ASN A 143 26.71 -2.06 5.92
N LEU A 144 25.45 -2.17 6.35
CA LEU A 144 25.04 -3.01 7.48
C LEU A 144 25.23 -4.51 7.16
N GLU A 145 24.98 -4.91 5.91
CA GLU A 145 25.29 -6.25 5.39
C GLU A 145 26.78 -6.60 5.50
N ASN A 146 27.67 -5.61 5.35
CA ASN A 146 29.13 -5.80 5.41
C ASN A 146 29.69 -5.84 6.84
N ILE A 147 28.89 -5.55 7.87
CA ILE A 147 29.32 -5.63 9.27
C ILE A 147 29.04 -7.05 9.81
N PRO A 148 30.06 -7.85 10.17
CA PRO A 148 29.87 -9.27 10.52
C PRO A 148 28.90 -9.52 11.67
N PHE A 149 28.88 -8.64 12.67
CA PHE A 149 27.95 -8.72 13.79
C PHE A 149 26.49 -8.61 13.35
N PHE A 150 26.17 -7.58 12.55
CA PHE A 150 24.80 -7.37 12.10
C PHE A 150 24.37 -8.40 11.06
N ASN A 151 25.27 -8.76 10.14
CA ASN A 151 25.01 -9.83 9.17
C ASN A 151 24.62 -11.13 9.88
N SER A 152 25.44 -11.60 10.83
CA SER A 152 25.14 -12.83 11.57
C SER A 152 23.86 -12.75 12.42
N LEU A 153 23.59 -11.59 13.05
CA LEU A 153 22.39 -11.37 13.85
C LEU A 153 21.13 -11.41 12.97
N PHE A 154 21.10 -10.60 11.90
CA PHE A 154 19.93 -10.46 11.04
C PHE A 154 19.68 -11.70 10.20
N SER A 155 20.72 -12.31 9.62
CA SER A 155 20.55 -13.56 8.87
C SER A 155 20.01 -14.68 9.76
N LYS A 156 20.45 -14.79 11.03
CA LYS A 156 19.90 -15.79 11.97
C LYS A 156 18.42 -15.55 12.29
N MET A 157 17.98 -14.30 12.33
CA MET A 157 16.59 -13.95 12.63
C MET A 157 15.69 -14.12 11.40
N ILE A 158 16.16 -13.68 10.22
CA ILE A 158 15.37 -13.56 8.99
C ILE A 158 15.29 -14.89 8.23
N ILE A 159 16.37 -15.65 8.13
CA ILE A 159 16.41 -16.89 7.35
C ILE A 159 15.41 -17.90 7.93
N GLY A 160 14.49 -18.37 7.11
CA GLY A 160 13.40 -19.29 7.49
C GLY A 160 12.18 -18.62 8.12
N ASN A 161 12.22 -17.30 8.36
CA ASN A 161 11.11 -16.51 8.90
C ASN A 161 10.85 -15.25 8.05
N GLU A 162 11.22 -15.26 6.77
CA GLU A 162 11.24 -14.08 5.90
C GLU A 162 9.87 -13.41 5.79
N VAL A 163 8.79 -14.19 5.71
CA VAL A 163 7.42 -13.65 5.64
C VAL A 163 7.07 -12.89 6.91
N ILE A 164 7.32 -13.49 8.08
CA ILE A 164 6.99 -12.89 9.38
C ILE A 164 7.81 -11.61 9.58
N TRP A 165 9.11 -11.64 9.28
CA TRP A 165 9.94 -10.45 9.35
C TRP A 165 9.55 -9.39 8.32
N GLY A 166 9.11 -9.78 7.13
CA GLY A 166 8.57 -8.84 6.14
C GLY A 166 7.34 -8.12 6.66
N VAL A 167 6.43 -8.85 7.33
CA VAL A 167 5.23 -8.27 7.95
C VAL A 167 5.60 -7.35 9.11
N LEU A 168 6.42 -7.81 10.05
CA LEU A 168 6.81 -7.05 11.24
C LEU A 168 7.62 -5.81 10.89
N ALA A 169 8.62 -5.93 10.02
CA ALA A 169 9.42 -4.81 9.58
C ALA A 169 8.55 -3.77 8.87
N SER A 170 7.62 -4.19 8.01
CA SER A 170 6.69 -3.27 7.35
C SER A 170 5.94 -2.43 8.39
N GLN A 171 5.43 -3.01 9.48
CA GLN A 171 4.68 -2.25 10.50
C GLN A 171 5.48 -1.11 11.16
N VAL A 172 6.81 -1.20 11.18
CA VAL A 172 7.67 -0.26 11.90
C VAL A 172 8.35 0.73 10.96
N ILE A 173 8.83 0.25 9.81
CA ILE A 173 9.66 1.05 8.88
C ILE A 173 9.04 1.23 7.49
N SER A 174 7.81 0.74 7.25
CA SER A 174 7.13 0.69 5.96
C SER A 174 7.65 -0.38 5.00
N ASN A 175 6.79 -0.80 4.07
CA ASN A 175 7.02 -1.89 3.12
C ASN A 175 8.22 -1.65 2.17
N VAL A 176 8.49 -0.41 1.73
CA VAL A 176 9.62 -0.12 0.83
C VAL A 176 10.97 -0.28 1.54
N PRO A 177 11.24 0.38 2.69
CA PRO A 177 12.46 0.12 3.46
C PRO A 177 12.60 -1.32 3.95
N ALA A 178 11.50 -1.97 4.33
CA ALA A 178 11.50 -3.38 4.74
C ALA A 178 11.98 -4.30 3.62
N ALA A 179 11.50 -4.10 2.38
CA ALA A 179 11.95 -4.87 1.22
C ALA A 179 13.46 -4.81 1.03
N ILE A 180 14.01 -3.58 1.05
CA ILE A 180 15.44 -3.32 0.87
C ILE A 180 16.23 -3.98 2.00
N LEU A 181 15.80 -3.80 3.25
CA LEU A 181 16.45 -4.38 4.42
C LEU A 181 16.51 -5.90 4.32
N LEU A 182 15.37 -6.56 4.12
CA LEU A 182 15.30 -8.02 4.09
C LEU A 182 16.08 -8.62 2.92
N SER A 183 16.05 -7.98 1.75
CA SER A 183 16.81 -8.43 0.57
C SER A 183 18.33 -8.41 0.76
N GLY A 184 18.84 -7.64 1.73
CA GLY A 184 20.27 -7.63 2.08
C GLY A 184 20.69 -8.78 3.00
N PHE A 185 19.76 -9.56 3.58
CA PHE A 185 20.09 -10.62 4.55
C PHE A 185 19.51 -12.00 4.20
N SER A 186 18.58 -12.10 3.24
CA SER A 186 18.06 -13.37 2.72
C SER A 186 17.86 -13.34 1.21
N ALA A 187 18.19 -14.46 0.57
CA ALA A 187 17.99 -14.69 -0.86
C ALA A 187 16.61 -15.33 -1.17
N ASN A 188 15.78 -15.61 -0.15
CA ASN A 188 14.43 -16.11 -0.35
C ASN A 188 13.48 -14.95 -0.72
N TYR A 189 13.67 -14.42 -1.92
CA TYR A 189 12.95 -13.24 -2.39
C TYR A 189 11.45 -13.45 -2.51
N GLU A 190 10.99 -14.67 -2.83
CA GLU A 190 9.57 -14.99 -2.90
C GLU A 190 8.90 -14.82 -1.54
N ALA A 191 9.50 -15.35 -0.48
CA ALA A 191 9.00 -15.17 0.88
C ALA A 191 9.05 -13.70 1.32
N ILE A 192 10.08 -12.95 0.93
CA ILE A 192 10.15 -11.51 1.21
C ILE A 192 9.02 -10.78 0.48
N ILE A 193 8.78 -11.05 -0.80
CA ILE A 193 7.70 -10.48 -1.61
C ILE A 193 6.34 -10.70 -0.94
N VAL A 194 6.06 -11.93 -0.49
CA VAL A 194 4.82 -12.24 0.23
C VAL A 194 4.76 -11.44 1.54
N GLY A 195 5.81 -11.46 2.35
CA GLY A 195 5.86 -10.80 3.65
C GLY A 195 5.66 -9.29 3.59
N ILE A 196 6.31 -8.58 2.66
CA ILE A 196 6.20 -7.12 2.54
C ILE A 196 4.84 -6.68 1.96
N ASN A 197 4.24 -7.47 1.05
CA ASN A 197 2.93 -7.14 0.48
C ASN A 197 1.82 -7.35 1.51
N ILE A 198 1.84 -8.47 2.23
CA ILE A 198 0.93 -8.71 3.37
C ILE A 198 1.17 -7.65 4.45
N GLY A 199 2.44 -7.39 4.78
CA GLY A 199 2.88 -6.40 5.75
C GLY A 199 2.35 -5.00 5.47
N GLY A 200 2.38 -4.55 4.23
CA GLY A 200 1.95 -3.21 3.82
C GLY A 200 0.48 -2.87 4.14
N LEU A 201 -0.35 -3.87 4.44
CA LEU A 201 -1.74 -3.65 4.79
C LEU A 201 -1.92 -3.20 6.25
N GLY A 202 -1.14 -3.72 7.21
CA GLY A 202 -1.44 -3.64 8.65
C GLY A 202 -1.72 -2.25 9.23
N THR A 203 -0.68 -1.55 9.69
CA THR A 203 -0.80 -0.26 10.38
C THR A 203 -0.71 0.93 9.41
N LEU A 204 -1.00 2.14 9.90
CA LEU A 204 -0.77 3.36 9.11
C LEU A 204 0.67 3.51 8.63
N ILE A 205 1.65 3.07 9.43
CA ILE A 205 3.08 3.20 9.09
C ILE A 205 3.48 2.14 8.05
N ALA A 206 2.70 1.06 7.95
CA ALA A 206 3.06 -0.11 7.16
C ALA A 206 3.25 0.13 5.67
N SER A 207 2.56 1.13 5.13
CA SER A 207 2.66 1.53 3.73
C SER A 207 2.48 3.03 3.61
N MET A 208 3.23 3.68 2.71
CA MET A 208 3.08 5.11 2.42
C MET A 208 1.68 5.46 1.94
N ALA A 209 1.03 4.55 1.20
CA ALA A 209 -0.36 4.67 0.78
C ALA A 209 -1.32 4.89 1.97
N ASN A 210 -1.10 4.22 3.09
CA ASN A 210 -1.92 4.33 4.29
C ASN A 210 -1.82 5.74 4.90
N LEU A 211 -0.62 6.32 4.90
CA LEU A 211 -0.39 7.69 5.36
C LEU A 211 -0.98 8.72 4.40
N ILE A 212 -0.94 8.47 3.08
CA ILE A 212 -1.47 9.37 2.06
C ILE A 212 -2.99 9.53 2.23
N SER A 213 -3.74 8.42 2.27
CA SER A 213 -5.20 8.46 2.41
C SER A 213 -5.61 9.09 3.74
N TYR A 214 -4.92 8.76 4.84
CA TYR A 214 -5.10 9.39 6.14
C TYR A 214 -4.89 10.91 6.10
N LYS A 215 -3.77 11.37 5.51
CA LYS A 215 -3.45 12.80 5.43
C LYS A 215 -4.49 13.57 4.61
N ILE A 216 -4.94 13.01 3.48
CA ILE A 216 -5.97 13.64 2.64
C ILE A 216 -7.28 13.76 3.42
N LEU A 217 -7.73 12.68 4.07
CA LEU A 217 -9.00 12.66 4.79
C LEU A 217 -8.99 13.59 6.00
N VAL A 218 -7.94 13.58 6.83
CA VAL A 218 -7.85 14.45 8.02
C VAL A 218 -7.68 15.92 7.65
N ARG A 219 -7.02 16.22 6.52
CA ARG A 219 -6.89 17.60 6.04
C ARG A 219 -8.23 18.20 5.62
N GLU A 220 -9.10 17.41 4.99
CA GLU A 220 -10.45 17.83 4.61
C GLU A 220 -11.43 17.80 5.80
N PHE A 221 -11.32 16.79 6.67
CA PHE A 221 -12.24 16.53 7.77
C PHE A 221 -11.47 16.16 9.06
N ASN A 222 -11.04 17.16 9.81
CA ASN A 222 -10.23 16.95 11.02
C ASN A 222 -10.95 16.10 12.08
N ASP A 223 -12.28 16.20 12.18
CA ASP A 223 -13.09 15.44 13.15
C ASP A 223 -13.11 13.93 12.86
N PHE A 224 -12.74 13.51 11.65
CA PHE A 224 -12.73 12.09 11.27
C PHE A 224 -11.47 11.35 11.72
N LYS A 225 -10.44 12.06 12.21
CA LYS A 225 -9.14 11.50 12.58
C LYS A 225 -9.24 10.22 13.43
N SER A 226 -9.86 10.29 14.60
CA SER A 226 -9.88 9.16 15.54
C SER A 226 -10.73 7.99 15.04
N ARG A 227 -11.89 8.29 14.44
CA ARG A 227 -12.79 7.28 13.88
C ARG A 227 -12.14 6.56 12.70
N TYR A 228 -11.46 7.31 11.83
CA TYR A 228 -10.71 6.74 10.71
C TYR A 228 -9.61 5.80 11.22
N LEU A 229 -8.80 6.22 12.20
CA LEU A 229 -7.76 5.35 12.75
C LEU A 229 -8.31 4.02 13.24
N ILE A 230 -9.44 4.03 13.95
CA ILE A 230 -10.06 2.81 14.47
C ILE A 230 -10.57 1.92 13.33
N VAL A 231 -11.41 2.47 12.44
CA VAL A 231 -12.01 1.69 11.33
C VAL A 231 -10.92 1.16 10.41
N PHE A 232 -9.99 2.02 10.01
CA PHE A 232 -8.86 1.65 9.17
C PHE A 232 -8.05 0.52 9.79
N THR A 233 -7.63 0.65 11.05
CA THR A 233 -6.80 -0.37 11.71
C THR A 233 -7.56 -1.69 11.88
N VAL A 234 -8.84 -1.66 12.26
CA VAL A 234 -9.64 -2.89 12.40
C VAL A 234 -9.74 -3.63 11.07
N LEU A 235 -10.09 -2.94 9.98
CA LEU A 235 -10.23 -3.57 8.66
C LEU A 235 -8.91 -4.14 8.15
N ASN A 236 -7.81 -3.40 8.32
CA ASN A 236 -6.51 -3.83 7.84
C ASN A 236 -5.91 -4.97 8.68
N ILE A 237 -6.04 -4.93 10.01
CA ILE A 237 -5.59 -6.04 10.86
C ILE A 237 -6.42 -7.30 10.59
N ALA A 238 -7.74 -7.16 10.37
CA ALA A 238 -8.58 -8.30 9.99
C ALA A 238 -8.09 -8.93 8.68
N LEU A 239 -7.85 -8.11 7.64
CA LEU A 239 -7.32 -8.63 6.37
C LEU A 239 -5.91 -9.20 6.54
N LEU A 240 -5.01 -8.54 7.28
CA LEU A 240 -3.66 -9.01 7.56
C LEU A 240 -3.66 -10.41 8.17
N LEU A 241 -4.50 -10.64 9.19
CA LEU A 241 -4.63 -11.95 9.85
C LEU A 241 -5.20 -13.00 8.90
N ILE A 242 -6.17 -12.64 8.07
CA ILE A 242 -6.71 -13.53 7.03
C ILE A 242 -5.62 -13.92 6.04
N LEU A 243 -4.81 -12.98 5.55
CA LEU A 243 -3.75 -13.27 4.58
C LEU A 243 -2.60 -14.08 5.19
N LEU A 244 -2.27 -13.84 6.46
CA LEU A 244 -1.34 -14.68 7.21
C LEU A 244 -1.86 -16.12 7.36
N ALA A 245 -3.16 -16.28 7.63
CA ALA A 245 -3.78 -17.61 7.67
C ALA A 245 -3.73 -18.29 6.29
N VAL A 246 -3.97 -17.56 5.20
CA VAL A 246 -3.80 -18.08 3.84
C VAL A 246 -2.37 -18.55 3.60
N TYR A 247 -1.37 -17.74 3.99
CA TYR A 247 0.05 -18.12 3.85
C TYR A 247 0.38 -19.44 4.56
N VAL A 248 -0.09 -19.61 5.79
CA VAL A 248 0.10 -20.83 6.61
C VAL A 248 -0.64 -22.04 6.02
N LEU A 249 -1.72 -21.84 5.29
CA LEU A 249 -2.49 -22.93 4.66
C LEU A 249 -1.90 -23.39 3.32
N THR A 250 -1.13 -22.53 2.65
CA THR A 250 -0.57 -22.80 1.31
C THR A 250 0.89 -23.27 1.32
N ASN A 251 1.58 -23.23 2.47
CA ASN A 251 3.00 -23.60 2.62
C ASN A 251 3.20 -24.53 3.83
#